data_AF-A0ABD0RET2-F1
#
_entry.id   AF-A0ABD0RET2-F1
#
_cell.length_a   1.000
_cell.length_b   1.000
_cell.length_c   1.000
_cell.angle_alpha   90.00
_cell.angle_beta   90.00
_cell.angle_gamma   90.00
#
_symmetry.space_group_name_H-M   'P 1'
#
loop_
_entity.id
_entity.type
_entity.pdbx_description
1 polymer ?
#
loop_
_entity_poly.entity_id
_entity_poly.type
_entity_poly.pdbx_seq_one_letter_code
_entity_poly.pdbx_strand_id
1 'polypeptide(L)'
;MPRIWIDYCQFMVSQCKITRSRRTFDRALRALPITQHPRIWPLYLRFARNLPLPETAIRVYRRYLKLSPENAEEYIDYLRSVGRLDEAAIRLAAVVNDENFVSKEGKSNYQ
;
A
#
# COMPACT_ATOMS: atom_id res chain seq x y z
N MET A 1 -0.50 -16.24 -14.97
CA MET A 1 0.95 -16.43 -14.66
C MET A 1 1.46 -15.37 -13.65
N PRO A 2 0.91 -15.26 -12.41
CA PRO A 2 1.41 -14.29 -11.42
C PRO A 2 2.63 -14.76 -10.63
N ARG A 3 2.92 -16.07 -10.59
CA ARG A 3 3.95 -16.66 -9.71
C ARG A 3 5.37 -16.24 -10.08
N ILE A 4 5.70 -16.23 -11.37
CA ILE A 4 7.01 -15.74 -11.87
C ILE A 4 7.28 -14.30 -11.43
N TRP A 5 6.26 -13.43 -11.49
CA TRP A 5 6.40 -12.04 -11.03
C TRP A 5 6.58 -11.94 -9.53
N ILE A 6 5.88 -12.77 -8.75
CA ILE A 6 6.03 -12.83 -7.30
C ILE A 6 7.47 -13.25 -6.93
N ASP A 7 7.94 -14.36 -7.50
CA ASP A 7 9.26 -14.90 -7.23
C ASP A 7 10.35 -13.91 -7.65
N TYR A 8 10.19 -13.27 -8.81
CA TYR A 8 11.12 -12.25 -9.28
C TYR A 8 11.12 -11.00 -8.40
N CYS A 9 9.94 -10.52 -7.97
CA CYS A 9 9.85 -9.40 -7.03
C CYS A 9 10.53 -9.73 -5.69
N GLN A 10 10.30 -10.92 -5.14
CA GLN A 10 10.93 -11.36 -3.88
C GLN A 10 12.46 -11.45 -4.02
N PHE A 11 12.95 -12.04 -5.11
CA PHE A 11 14.37 -12.08 -5.42
C PHE A 11 14.97 -10.68 -5.58
N MET A 12 14.25 -9.74 -6.20
CA MET A 12 14.73 -8.37 -6.31
C MET A 12 14.78 -7.66 -4.95
N VAL A 13 13.83 -7.93 -4.06
CA VAL A 13 13.82 -7.40 -2.68
C VAL A 13 15.01 -7.94 -1.89
N SER A 14 15.36 -9.22 -2.01
CA SER A 14 16.52 -9.79 -1.30
C SER A 14 17.87 -9.22 -1.76
N GLN A 15 17.95 -8.69 -2.99
CA GLN A 15 19.14 -7.99 -3.47
C GLN A 15 19.31 -6.56 -2.90
N CYS A 16 18.36 -6.05 -2.12
CA CYS A 16 18.38 -4.70 -1.52
C CYS A 16 18.52 -3.53 -2.54
N LYS A 17 18.24 -3.76 -3.83
CA LYS A 17 18.34 -2.74 -4.89
C LYS A 17 17.05 -1.94 -5.01
N ILE A 18 16.86 -0.96 -4.14
CA ILE A 18 15.61 -0.19 -3.96
C ILE A 18 14.98 0.28 -5.28
N THR A 19 15.74 1.01 -6.11
CA THR A 19 15.23 1.57 -7.37
C THR A 19 14.83 0.50 -8.37
N ARG A 20 15.61 -0.59 -8.45
CA ARG A 20 15.34 -1.69 -9.37
C ARG A 20 14.12 -2.48 -8.90
N SER A 21 14.00 -2.75 -7.60
CA SER A 21 12.84 -3.42 -7.01
C SER A 21 11.56 -2.64 -7.23
N ARG A 22 11.56 -1.31 -7.02
CA ARG A 22 10.40 -0.44 -7.35
C ARG A 22 9.99 -0.56 -8.82
N ARG A 23 10.95 -0.45 -9.75
CA ARG A 23 10.68 -0.58 -11.19
C ARG A 23 10.13 -1.96 -11.54
N THR A 24 10.60 -3.02 -10.88
CA THR A 24 10.09 -4.37 -11.07
C THR A 24 8.63 -4.50 -10.60
N PHE A 25 8.29 -3.98 -9.41
CA PHE A 25 6.90 -3.94 -8.94
C PHE A 25 5.99 -3.15 -9.88
N ASP A 26 6.46 -2.01 -10.39
CA ASP A 26 5.69 -1.21 -11.35
C ASP A 26 5.50 -1.94 -12.69
N ARG A 27 6.50 -2.69 -13.16
CA ARG A 27 6.39 -3.54 -14.34
C ARG A 27 5.40 -4.68 -14.12
N ALA A 28 5.45 -5.34 -12.96
CA ALA A 28 4.53 -6.40 -12.61
C ALA A 28 3.08 -5.91 -12.64
N LEU A 29 2.79 -4.75 -12.04
CA LEU A 29 1.45 -4.18 -12.01
C LEU A 29 0.94 -3.71 -13.38
N ARG A 30 1.83 -3.30 -14.30
CA ARG A 30 1.46 -2.99 -15.68
C ARG A 30 1.22 -4.23 -16.54
N ALA A 31 1.97 -5.30 -16.29
CA ALA A 31 1.89 -6.53 -17.07
C ALA A 31 0.73 -7.45 -16.65
N LEU A 32 0.26 -7.33 -15.40
CA LEU A 32 -0.76 -8.21 -14.84
C LEU A 32 -2.15 -7.56 -14.87
N PRO A 33 -3.21 -8.33 -15.17
CA PRO A 33 -4.60 -7.87 -15.00
C PRO A 33 -4.91 -7.49 -13.56
N ILE A 34 -5.87 -6.57 -13.37
CA ILE A 34 -6.24 -6.02 -12.06
C ILE A 34 -6.63 -7.10 -11.04
N THR A 35 -7.23 -8.21 -11.51
CA THR A 35 -7.62 -9.36 -10.68
C THR A 35 -6.43 -10.03 -9.98
N GLN A 36 -5.21 -9.84 -10.46
CA GLN A 36 -3.99 -10.42 -9.89
C GLN A 36 -3.21 -9.43 -9.00
N HIS A 37 -3.57 -8.14 -9.03
CA HIS A 37 -2.92 -7.10 -8.22
C HIS A 37 -2.99 -7.36 -6.71
N PRO A 38 -4.07 -7.93 -6.12
CA PRO A 38 -4.12 -8.23 -4.69
C PRO A 38 -3.00 -9.16 -4.19
N ARG A 39 -2.34 -9.92 -5.08
CA ARG A 39 -1.19 -10.77 -4.72
C ARG A 39 0.14 -10.02 -4.71
N ILE A 40 0.26 -8.94 -5.48
CA ILE A 40 1.49 -8.16 -5.61
C ILE A 40 1.54 -7.02 -4.59
N TRP A 41 0.40 -6.39 -4.30
CA TRP A 41 0.32 -5.25 -3.39
C TRP A 41 0.86 -5.52 -1.98
N PRO A 42 0.51 -6.63 -1.29
CA PRO A 42 1.05 -6.91 0.04
C PRO A 42 2.58 -6.99 0.06
N LEU A 43 3.18 -7.61 -0.97
CA LEU A 43 4.63 -7.68 -1.12
C LEU A 43 5.24 -6.29 -1.34
N TYR A 44 4.57 -5.46 -2.14
CA TYR A 44 5.07 -4.12 -2.43
C TYR A 44 4.95 -3.18 -1.21
N LEU A 45 3.85 -3.28 -0.45
CA LEU A 45 3.64 -2.51 0.77
C LEU A 45 4.64 -2.91 1.86
N ARG A 46 4.88 -4.21 2.06
CA ARG A 46 5.92 -4.69 2.99
C ARG A 46 7.30 -4.18 2.60
N PHE A 47 7.64 -4.23 1.31
CA PHE A 47 8.89 -3.67 0.82
C PHE A 47 8.96 -2.15 1.09
N ALA A 48 7.89 -1.41 0.82
CA ALA A 48 7.86 0.04 1.00
C ALA A 48 7.98 0.45 2.47
N ARG A 49 7.34 -0.27 3.40
CA ARG A 49 7.46 -0.06 4.85
C ARG A 49 8.87 -0.26 5.38
N ASN A 50 9.62 -1.19 4.80
CA ASN A 50 10.99 -1.50 5.23
C ASN A 50 12.03 -0.47 4.73
N LEU A 51 11.65 0.49 3.89
CA LEU A 51 12.58 1.50 3.40
C LEU A 51 12.70 2.66 4.39
N PRO A 52 13.89 3.27 4.54
CA PRO A 52 14.09 4.45 5.39
C PRO A 52 13.46 5.73 4.82
N LEU A 53 12.77 5.65 3.66
CA LEU A 53 12.26 6.78 2.89
C LEU A 53 10.73 6.81 2.94
N PRO A 54 10.12 7.55 3.89
CA PRO A 54 8.67 7.53 4.09
C PRO A 54 7.88 8.06 2.89
N GLU A 55 8.40 9.06 2.17
CA GLU A 55 7.74 9.62 0.97
C GLU A 55 7.49 8.57 -0.12
N THR A 56 8.43 7.63 -0.23
CA THR A 56 8.38 6.55 -1.21
C THR A 56 7.20 5.62 -0.90
N ALA A 57 7.01 5.29 0.37
CA ALA A 57 5.90 4.47 0.83
C ALA A 57 4.57 5.21 0.73
N ILE A 58 4.51 6.49 1.11
CA ILE A 58 3.32 7.35 0.96
C ILE A 58 2.82 7.34 -0.48
N ARG A 59 3.73 7.50 -1.47
CA ARG A 59 3.37 7.45 -2.89
C ARG A 59 2.82 6.10 -3.33
N VAL A 60 3.34 5.01 -2.78
CA VAL A 60 2.87 3.65 -3.08
C VAL A 60 1.48 3.43 -2.48
N TYR A 61 1.27 3.81 -1.22
CA TYR A 61 -0.02 3.74 -0.54
C TYR A 61 -1.10 4.57 -1.25
N ARG A 62 -0.79 5.81 -1.66
CA ARG A 62 -1.73 6.64 -2.44
C ARG A 62 -2.17 5.97 -3.74
N ARG A 63 -1.30 5.18 -4.37
CA ARG A 63 -1.69 4.39 -5.56
C ARG A 63 -2.51 3.17 -5.20
N TYR A 64 -2.20 2.51 -4.09
CA TYR A 64 -2.93 1.34 -3.60
C TYR A 64 -4.38 1.69 -3.25
N LEU A 65 -4.60 2.80 -2.53
CA LEU A 65 -5.92 3.24 -2.10
C LEU A 65 -6.86 3.61 -3.26
N LYS A 66 -6.33 3.98 -4.44
CA LYS A 66 -7.15 4.18 -5.64
C LYS A 66 -7.81 2.89 -6.12
N LEU A 67 -7.20 1.74 -5.87
CA LEU A 67 -7.72 0.44 -6.26
C LEU A 67 -8.56 -0.20 -5.15
N SER A 68 -8.15 0.00 -3.89
CA SER A 68 -8.79 -0.63 -2.73
C SER A 68 -8.95 0.40 -1.62
N PRO A 69 -10.01 1.25 -1.67
CA PRO A 69 -10.24 2.29 -0.68
C PRO A 69 -10.51 1.71 0.71
N GLU A 70 -11.03 0.48 0.79
CA GLU A 70 -11.28 -0.28 2.03
C GLU A 70 -10.06 -0.43 2.94
N ASN A 71 -8.84 -0.34 2.41
CA ASN A 71 -7.60 -0.46 3.21
C ASN A 71 -7.07 0.90 3.68
N ALA A 72 -7.92 1.93 3.76
CA ALA A 72 -7.53 3.26 4.22
C ALA A 72 -6.96 3.25 5.64
N GLU A 73 -7.50 2.41 6.52
CA GLU A 73 -7.04 2.23 7.90
C GLU A 73 -5.56 1.82 7.98
N GLU A 74 -5.15 0.86 7.15
CA GLU A 74 -3.77 0.38 7.09
C GLU A 74 -2.77 1.48 6.70
N TYR A 75 -3.23 2.45 5.90
CA TYR A 75 -2.44 3.62 5.53
C TYR A 75 -2.38 4.66 6.66
N ILE A 76 -3.47 4.87 7.38
CA ILE A 76 -3.52 5.77 8.55
C ILE A 76 -2.56 5.25 9.64
N ASP A 77 -2.56 3.95 9.91
CA ASP A 77 -1.62 3.33 10.85
C ASP A 77 -0.17 3.50 10.42
N TYR A 78 0.11 3.36 9.12
CA TYR A 78 1.43 3.63 8.58
C TYR A 78 1.85 5.08 8.80
N LEU A 79 0.99 6.06 8.48
CA LEU A 79 1.28 7.48 8.70
C LEU A 79 1.55 7.80 10.18
N ARG A 80 0.80 7.18 11.10
CA ARG A 80 1.01 7.30 12.54
C ARG A 80 2.38 6.76 12.95
N SER A 81 2.78 5.59 12.45
CA SER A 81 4.11 5.01 12.74
C SER A 81 5.28 5.86 12.24
N VAL A 82 5.08 6.60 11.14
CA VAL A 82 6.07 7.50 10.53
C VAL A 82 6.07 8.89 11.18
N GLY A 83 5.11 9.19 12.07
CA GLY A 83 4.97 10.49 12.73
C GLY A 83 4.34 11.58 11.86
N ARG A 84 3.70 11.23 10.74
CA ARG A 84 3.01 12.17 9.84
C ARG A 84 1.56 12.37 10.27
N LEU A 85 1.41 12.95 11.46
CA LEU A 85 0.12 13.07 12.14
C LEU A 85 -0.87 13.98 11.39
N ASP A 86 -0.41 15.05 10.76
CA ASP A 86 -1.29 15.97 10.00
C ASP A 86 -1.98 15.26 8.83
N GLU A 87 -1.21 14.49 8.05
CA GLU A 87 -1.78 13.70 6.95
C GLU A 87 -2.68 12.58 7.47
N ALA A 88 -2.33 11.97 8.60
CA ALA A 88 -3.15 10.93 9.22
C ALA A 88 -4.51 11.49 9.66
N ALA A 89 -4.53 12.66 10.30
CA ALA A 89 -5.75 13.32 10.77
C ALA A 89 -6.69 13.68 9.61
N ILE A 90 -6.15 14.29 8.54
CA ILE A 90 -6.94 14.63 7.34
C ILE A 90 -7.54 13.37 6.70
N ARG A 91 -6.76 12.28 6.64
CA ARG A 91 -7.22 11.02 6.05
C ARG A 91 -8.26 10.33 6.92
N LEU A 92 -8.09 10.34 8.23
CA LEU A 92 -9.06 9.79 9.17
C LEU A 92 -10.36 10.58 9.11
N ALA A 93 -10.32 11.91 9.10
CA ALA A 93 -11.51 12.74 8.95
C ALA A 93 -12.24 12.45 7.63
N ALA A 94 -11.51 12.25 6.53
CA ALA A 94 -12.12 11.89 5.25
C ALA A 94 -12.80 10.51 5.26
N VAL A 95 -12.22 9.54 5.98
CA VAL A 95 -12.79 8.19 6.12
C VAL A 95 -14.03 8.20 7.02
N VAL A 96 -13.97 8.90 8.16
CA VAL A 96 -15.11 9.02 9.10
C VAL A 96 -16.31 9.73 8.45
N ASN A 97 -16.05 10.74 7.62
CA ASN A 97 -17.10 11.46 6.91
C ASN A 97 -17.70 10.70 5.72
N ASP A 98 -17.12 9.56 5.31
CA ASP A 98 -17.65 8.75 4.21
C ASP A 98 -18.67 7.74 4.73
N GLU A 99 -19.96 8.03 4.49
CA GLU A 99 -21.08 7.19 4.91
C GLU A 99 -21.06 5.78 4.28
N ASN A 100 -20.36 5.61 3.16
CA ASN A 100 -20.26 4.33 2.46
C ASN A 100 -19.01 3.53 2.84
N PHE A 101 -18.13 4.09 3.67
CA PHE A 101 -16.93 3.39 4.10
C PHE A 101 -17.28 2.28 5.08
N VAL A 102 -16.86 1.05 4.76
CA VAL A 102 -17.00 -0.11 5.63
C VAL A 102 -15.60 -0.51 6.10
N SER A 103 -15.37 -0.38 7.40
CA SER A 103 -14.13 -0.81 8.05
C SER A 103 -13.89 -2.30 7.84
N LYS A 104 -12.68 -2.68 7.45
CA LYS A 104 -12.27 -4.09 7.40
C LYS A 104 -12.20 -4.74 8.77
N GLU A 105 -11.97 -3.94 9.81
CA GLU A 105 -11.95 -4.40 11.20
C GLU A 105 -13.36 -4.43 11.82
N GLY A 106 -14.41 -4.09 11.06
CA GLY A 106 -15.79 -4.09 11.54
C GLY A 106 -16.10 -2.99 12.55
N LYS A 107 -15.25 -1.96 12.63
CA LYS A 107 -15.49 -0.79 13.49
C LYS A 107 -16.64 0.04 12.92
N SER A 108 -17.51 0.53 13.81
CA SER A 108 -18.54 1.49 13.42
C SER A 108 -17.91 2.84 13.10
N ASN A 109 -18.49 3.61 12.18
CA ASN A 109 -18.00 4.94 11.77
C ASN A 109 -17.87 5.97 12.91
N TYR A 110 -18.40 5.67 14.10
CA TYR A 110 -18.44 6.55 15.26
C TYR A 110 -17.36 6.25 16.32
N GLN A 111 -16.46 5.28 16.09
CA GLN A 111 -15.44 4.86 17.06
C GLN A 111 -14.01 5.02 16.55
#